data_AF-A0A938H6L8-F1
#
_entry.id   AF-A0A938H6L8-F1
#
_cell.length_a   1.000
_cell.length_b   1.000
_cell.length_c   1.000
_cell.angle_alpha   90.00
_cell.angle_beta   90.00
_cell.angle_gamma   90.00
#
_symmetry.space_group_name_H-M   'P 1'
#
loop_
_entity.id
_entity.type
_entity.pdbx_description
1 polymer ?
#
loop_
_entity_poly.entity_id
_entity_poly.type
_entity_poly.pdbx_seq_one_letter_code
_entity_poly.pdbx_strand_id
1 'polypeptide(L)'
;MSGTVLALRARPEVLTVGASGAETLTVRVQMPELWDTIAVRCAADTSVTTLKRAALEAFGQQLYAPVEYVMKLRGHEVHHEEASVCAVGAREGSTFLLTFRHKRPVR
;
A
#
# COMPACT_ATOMS: atom_id res chain seq x y z
N MET A 1 -23.93 -10.19 -23.34
CA MET A 1 -23.35 -8.84 -23.20
C MET A 1 -22.50 -8.80 -21.93
N SER A 2 -21.19 -9.06 -22.03
CA SER A 2 -20.28 -8.94 -20.88
C SER A 2 -19.85 -7.48 -20.80
N GLY A 3 -20.53 -6.70 -19.96
CA GLY A 3 -20.09 -5.35 -19.65
C GLY A 3 -18.83 -5.44 -18.78
N THR A 4 -17.71 -4.89 -19.24
CA THR A 4 -16.52 -4.74 -18.42
C THR A 4 -16.89 -3.85 -17.24
N VAL A 5 -17.09 -4.45 -16.07
CA VAL A 5 -17.23 -3.70 -14.82
C VAL A 5 -15.91 -2.96 -14.62
N LEU A 6 -15.95 -1.64 -14.45
CA LEU A 6 -14.80 -0.81 -14.05
C LEU A 6 -14.42 -1.11 -12.59
N ALA A 7 -14.09 -2.36 -12.30
CA ALA A 7 -13.66 -2.80 -11.00
C ALA A 7 -12.18 -2.49 -10.81
N LEU A 8 -11.81 -2.10 -9.58
CA LEU A 8 -10.41 -2.01 -9.15
C LEU A 8 -9.74 -3.37 -9.37
N ARG A 9 -8.57 -3.39 -10.03
CA ARG A 9 -7.85 -4.64 -10.29
C ARG A 9 -7.15 -5.13 -9.03
N ALA A 10 -7.61 -6.24 -8.48
CA ALA A 10 -6.90 -6.93 -7.41
C ALA A 10 -5.85 -7.87 -7.99
N ARG A 11 -4.59 -7.70 -7.58
CA ARG A 11 -3.55 -8.68 -7.93
C ARG A 11 -3.78 -9.97 -7.16
N PRO A 12 -3.60 -11.14 -7.81
CA PRO A 12 -3.87 -12.43 -7.18
C PRO A 12 -2.86 -12.80 -6.09
N GLU A 13 -1.66 -12.21 -6.13
CA GLU A 13 -0.57 -12.50 -5.21
C GLU A 13 -0.69 -11.71 -3.90
N VAL A 14 -0.39 -12.40 -2.79
CA VAL A 14 -0.28 -11.78 -1.47
C VAL A 14 1.21 -11.55 -1.19
N LEU A 15 1.59 -10.29 -1.07
CA LEU A 15 2.94 -9.91 -0.69
C LEU A 15 3.16 -10.20 0.80
N THR A 16 4.31 -10.78 1.16
CA THR A 16 4.67 -10.99 2.57
C THR A 16 5.82 -10.06 2.96
N VAL A 17 5.65 -9.26 4.02
CA VAL A 17 6.61 -8.23 4.44
C VAL A 17 6.82 -8.30 5.95
N GLY A 18 8.07 -8.33 6.41
CA GLY A 18 8.41 -8.47 7.84
C GLY A 18 8.47 -9.94 8.28
N ALA A 19 9.45 -10.27 9.12
CA ALA A 19 9.83 -11.65 9.43
C ALA A 19 8.81 -12.41 10.31
N SER A 20 8.77 -13.72 10.08
CA SER A 20 7.98 -14.73 10.78
C SER A 20 8.23 -14.76 12.29
N GLY A 21 7.28 -14.30 13.10
CA GLY A 21 7.29 -14.52 14.56
C GLY A 21 6.37 -13.63 15.39
N ALA A 22 6.01 -12.45 14.88
CA ALA A 22 5.06 -11.54 15.54
C ALA A 22 3.62 -11.75 15.06
N GLU A 23 2.65 -11.18 15.77
CA GLU A 23 1.26 -11.07 15.32
C GLU A 23 1.23 -10.45 13.92
N THR A 24 0.68 -11.18 12.95
CA THR A 24 0.59 -10.73 11.55
C THR A 24 -0.79 -10.18 11.27
N LEU A 25 -0.85 -9.15 10.42
CA LEU A 25 -2.09 -8.62 9.89
C LEU A 25 -2.03 -8.50 8.36
N THR A 26 -3.15 -8.68 7.71
CA THR A 26 -3.30 -8.48 6.25
C THR A 26 -3.88 -7.12 5.99
N VAL A 27 -3.15 -6.28 5.27
CA VAL A 27 -3.62 -4.97 4.77
C VAL A 27 -3.75 -5.00 3.26
N ARG A 28 -4.48 -4.04 2.71
CA ARG A 28 -4.51 -3.77 1.27
C ARG A 28 -3.76 -2.48 1.00
N VAL A 29 -2.98 -2.45 -0.07
CA VAL A 29 -2.44 -1.20 -0.61
C VAL A 29 -3.12 -0.97 -1.95
N GLN A 30 -3.67 0.22 -2.14
CA GLN A 30 -4.31 0.65 -3.38
C GLN A 30 -3.49 1.76 -4.01
N MET A 31 -3.32 1.72 -5.33
CA MET A 31 -2.70 2.78 -6.11
C MET A 31 -3.67 3.29 -7.18
N PRO A 32 -4.36 4.42 -6.95
CA PRO A 32 -5.35 4.96 -7.86
C PRO A 32 -4.82 5.21 -9.27
N GLU A 33 -3.56 5.63 -9.38
CA GLU A 33 -2.92 5.96 -10.65
C GLU A 33 -2.75 4.73 -11.56
N LEU A 34 -2.72 3.54 -10.96
CA LEU A 34 -2.70 2.28 -11.68
C LEU A 34 -4.05 1.57 -11.67
N TRP A 35 -5.04 2.07 -10.93
CA TRP A 35 -6.31 1.39 -10.67
C TRP A 35 -6.11 -0.07 -10.18
N ASP A 36 -5.09 -0.28 -9.35
CA ASP A 36 -4.67 -1.58 -8.85
C ASP A 36 -4.69 -1.64 -7.31
N THR A 37 -4.86 -2.85 -6.77
CA THR A 37 -4.69 -3.16 -5.35
C THR A 37 -3.91 -4.46 -5.14
N ILE A 38 -3.08 -4.47 -4.10
CA ILE A 38 -2.36 -5.66 -3.64
C ILE A 38 -2.73 -5.95 -2.18
N ALA A 39 -2.86 -7.23 -1.84
CA ALA A 39 -2.92 -7.66 -0.45
C ALA A 39 -1.51 -7.86 0.08
N VAL A 40 -1.24 -7.39 1.29
CA VAL A 40 0.06 -7.50 1.96
C VAL A 40 -0.15 -8.11 3.33
N ARG A 41 0.40 -9.29 3.56
CA ARG A 41 0.53 -9.89 4.88
C ARG A 41 1.80 -9.35 5.52
N CYS A 42 1.69 -8.68 6.65
CA CYS A 42 2.83 -8.10 7.33
C CYS A 42 2.78 -8.32 8.84
N ALA A 43 3.95 -8.32 9.47
CA ALA A 43 4.04 -8.29 10.93
C ALA A 43 3.48 -6.96 11.46
N ALA A 44 2.79 -6.95 12.60
CA ALA A 44 2.16 -5.75 13.16
C ALA A 44 3.15 -4.61 13.47
N ASP A 45 4.42 -4.95 13.70
CA ASP A 45 5.55 -4.04 13.93
C ASP A 45 6.24 -3.56 12.65
N THR A 46 5.85 -4.08 11.47
CA THR A 46 6.39 -3.64 10.16
C THR A 46 6.21 -2.14 10.01
N SER A 47 7.27 -1.41 9.68
CA SER A 47 7.18 0.04 9.46
C SER A 47 6.39 0.37 8.19
N VAL A 48 5.73 1.53 8.19
CA VAL A 48 5.01 2.01 7.00
C VAL A 48 5.98 2.29 5.85
N THR A 49 7.21 2.72 6.13
CA THR A 49 8.29 2.86 5.13
C THR A 49 8.57 1.53 4.42
N THR A 50 8.65 0.43 5.18
CA THR A 50 8.91 -0.90 4.62
C THR A 50 7.73 -1.38 3.77
N LEU A 51 6.51 -1.23 4.28
CA LEU A 51 5.29 -1.54 3.53
C LEU A 51 5.20 -0.75 2.21
N LYS A 52 5.49 0.56 2.27
CA LYS A 52 5.47 1.46 1.11
C LYS A 52 6.47 1.05 0.04
N ARG A 53 7.71 0.72 0.42
CA ARG A 53 8.74 0.26 -0.52
C ARG A 53 8.34 -1.04 -1.19
N ALA A 54 7.89 -2.02 -0.40
CA ALA A 54 7.47 -3.32 -0.91
C ALA A 54 6.25 -3.19 -1.86
N ALA A 55 5.32 -2.28 -1.55
CA ALA A 55 4.21 -1.98 -2.43
C ALA A 55 4.64 -1.29 -3.74
N LEU A 56 5.55 -0.31 -3.68
CA LEU A 56 6.07 0.36 -4.88
C LEU A 56 6.76 -0.63 -5.82
N GLU A 57 7.57 -1.54 -5.28
CA GLU A 57 8.20 -2.61 -6.04
C GLU A 57 7.15 -3.53 -6.67
N ALA A 58 6.16 -3.98 -5.91
CA ALA A 58 5.08 -4.81 -6.42
C ALA A 58 4.29 -4.09 -7.54
N PHE A 59 4.06 -2.78 -7.43
CA PHE A 59 3.40 -1.98 -8.47
C PHE A 59 4.29 -1.63 -9.67
N GLY A 60 5.57 -2.03 -9.68
CA GLY A 60 6.51 -1.71 -10.75
C GLY A 60 6.97 -0.25 -10.77
N GLN A 61 6.89 0.44 -9.62
CA GLN A 61 7.19 1.86 -9.46
C GLN A 61 8.60 2.14 -8.89
N GLN A 62 9.49 1.15 -8.87
CA GLN A 62 10.84 1.25 -8.31
C GLN A 62 11.75 2.32 -8.95
N LEU A 63 11.42 2.82 -10.14
CA LEU A 63 12.19 3.86 -10.83
C LEU A 63 11.96 5.27 -10.24
N TYR A 64 10.89 5.46 -9.49
CA TYR A 64 10.52 6.75 -8.90
C TYR A 64 10.97 6.84 -7.44
N ALA A 65 11.30 8.05 -6.98
CA ALA A 65 11.76 8.24 -5.61
C ALA A 65 10.60 8.07 -4.62
N PRO A 66 10.74 7.29 -3.52
CA PRO A 66 9.64 7.06 -2.56
C PRO A 66 9.06 8.34 -1.94
N VAL A 67 9.83 9.43 -1.88
CA VAL A 67 9.39 10.74 -1.38
C VAL A 67 8.30 11.38 -2.25
N GLU A 68 8.22 10.99 -3.52
CA GLU A 68 7.22 11.45 -4.47
C GLU A 68 5.85 10.81 -4.23
N TYR A 69 5.79 9.82 -3.35
CA TYR A 69 4.57 9.12 -2.94
C TYR A 69 4.26 9.40 -1.48
N VAL A 70 2.97 9.35 -1.16
CA VAL A 70 2.46 9.39 0.20
C VAL A 70 1.63 8.15 0.48
N MET A 71 1.76 7.64 1.70
CA MET A 71 0.86 6.63 2.25
C MET A 71 -0.25 7.34 3.02
N LYS A 72 -1.51 6.95 2.76
CA LYS A 72 -2.65 7.41 3.54
C LYS A 72 -3.40 6.26 4.16
N LEU A 73 -3.93 6.48 5.36
CA LEU A 73 -4.83 5.56 6.05
C LEU A 73 -6.09 6.33 6.46
N ARG A 74 -7.27 5.81 6.09
CA ARG A 74 -8.57 6.44 6.38
C ARG A 74 -8.66 7.91 5.94
N GLY A 75 -8.02 8.26 4.82
CA GLY A 75 -8.03 9.62 4.26
C GLY A 75 -6.94 10.56 4.76
N HIS A 76 -6.17 10.16 5.79
CA HIS A 76 -5.10 10.98 6.37
C HIS A 76 -3.72 10.52 5.90
N GLU A 77 -2.82 11.45 5.60
CA GLU A 77 -1.41 11.15 5.31
C GLU A 77 -0.71 10.60 6.56
N VAL A 78 0.06 9.53 6.38
CA VAL A 78 0.93 8.98 7.42
C VAL A 78 2.25 9.74 7.37
N HIS A 79 2.42 10.72 8.25
CA HIS A 79 3.64 11.55 8.28
C HIS A 79 4.84 10.86 8.93
N HIS A 80 4.63 9.93 9.86
CA HIS A 80 5.70 9.23 10.58
C HIS A 80 5.82 7.81 10.03
N GLU A 81 6.41 7.68 8.82
CA GLU A 81 6.45 6.40 8.10
C GLU A 81 7.35 5.35 8.79
N GLU A 82 8.26 5.75 9.68
CA GLU A 82 9.06 4.82 10.50
C GLU A 82 8.26 4.13 11.60
N ALA A 83 7.07 4.65 11.95
CA ALA A 83 6.17 3.97 12.88
C ALA A 83 5.62 2.68 12.27
N SER A 84 5.28 1.71 13.13
CA SER A 84 4.69 0.46 12.67
C SER A 84 3.29 0.68 12.09
N VAL A 85 2.88 -0.23 11.21
CA VAL A 85 1.54 -0.25 10.62
C VAL A 85 0.45 -0.26 11.71
N CYS A 86 0.67 -0.99 12.81
CA CYS A 86 -0.26 -1.00 13.94
C CYS A 86 -0.27 0.33 14.70
N ALA A 87 0.90 0.95 14.95
CA ALA A 87 1.01 2.21 15.66
C ALA A 87 0.33 3.38 14.92
N VAL A 88 0.31 3.35 13.59
CA VAL A 88 -0.45 4.33 12.78
C VAL A 88 -1.95 4.02 12.69
N GLY A 89 -2.40 2.95 13.37
CA GLY A 89 -3.82 2.59 13.52
C GLY A 89 -4.35 1.59 12.49
N ALA A 90 -3.49 0.92 11.74
CA ALA A 90 -3.91 -0.18 10.85
C ALA A 90 -4.37 -1.39 11.67
N ARG A 91 -5.34 -2.10 11.11
CA ARG A 91 -5.96 -3.32 11.62
C ARG A 91 -6.11 -4.32 10.48
N GLU A 92 -6.46 -5.56 10.79
CA GLU A 92 -6.81 -6.57 9.79
C GLU A 92 -7.79 -6.01 8.75
N GLY A 93 -7.49 -6.22 7.48
CA GLY A 93 -8.27 -5.76 6.34
C GLY A 93 -8.20 -4.25 6.05
N SER A 94 -7.39 -3.48 6.79
CA SER A 94 -7.24 -2.04 6.54
C SER A 94 -6.68 -1.76 5.16
N THR A 95 -7.15 -0.67 4.55
CA THR A 95 -6.70 -0.23 3.23
C THR A 95 -5.85 1.03 3.36
N PHE A 96 -4.60 0.92 2.92
CA PHE A 96 -3.73 2.05 2.65
C PHE A 96 -3.91 2.53 1.22
N LEU A 97 -3.87 3.85 1.03
CA LEU A 97 -3.80 4.49 -0.26
C LEU A 97 -2.36 4.95 -0.50
N LEU A 98 -1.73 4.44 -1.55
CA LEU A 98 -0.43 4.88 -2.04
C LEU A 98 -0.65 5.73 -3.30
N THR A 99 -0.26 6.99 -3.26
CA THR A 99 -0.56 7.96 -4.33
C THR A 99 0.56 8.99 -4.42
N PHE A 100 0.65 9.72 -5.54
CA PHE A 100 1.61 10.80 -5.67
C PHE A 100 1.36 11.90 -4.62
N ARG A 101 2.44 12.45 -4.05
CA ARG A 101 2.41 13.60 -3.14
C ARG A 101 1.83 14.84 -3.81
N HIS A 102 2.17 15.03 -5.08
CA HIS A 102 1.72 16.14 -5.90
C HIS A 102 0.99 15.62 -7.14
N LYS A 103 -0.05 16.32 -7.58
CA LYS A 103 -0.74 15.98 -8.83
C LYS A 103 0.26 15.99 -9.98
N ARG A 104 0.36 14.87 -10.69
CA ARG A 104 1.13 14.76 -11.93
C ARG A 104 0.19 14.88 -13.12
N PRO A 105 0.62 15.51 -14.23
CA PRO A 105 -0.11 15.42 -15.49
C PRO A 105 -0.24 13.95 -15.89
N VAL A 106 -1.46 13.52 -16.24
CA VAL A 106 -1.68 12.21 -16.85
C VAL A 106 -1.02 12.25 -18.24
N ARG A 107 -0.10 11.32 -18.51
CA ARG A 107 0.56 11.15 -19.80
C ARG A 107 0.10 9.88 -20.46
#